data_AF-A0A653BMX5-F1
#
_entry.id   AF-A0A653BMX5-F1
#
_cell.length_a   1.000
_cell.length_b   1.000
_cell.length_c   1.000
_cell.angle_alpha   90.00
_cell.angle_beta   90.00
_cell.angle_gamma   90.00
#
_symmetry.space_group_name_H-M   'P 1'
#
loop_
_entity.id
_entity.type
_entity.pdbx_description
1 polymer ?
#
loop_
_entity_poly.entity_id
_entity_poly.type
_entity_poly.pdbx_seq_one_letter_code
_entity_poly.pdbx_strand_id
1 'polypeptide(L)'
;MFSLGCLYYYVLSNGSHPFGDSLRRQGNILMGNYNLSEIKGPDWVVNVQKTLLSALISSAPEVRPSCKATLEHPMFWDYSMILAFFQEVSDRVEKAEPDNYVLRELESNGEQIVKFDWRIHIHEEVSSDLKKYRSYQGHSVRDLLRALRNKKHHFRELSTEAQKLLGDDVASFTTYWTERFPLLLVHTWITIQCVADEENFKKFYHSTHRYSVKHCKEQMAAYASQNPVNVTVISTEEKDQKKYVPVRSKIEYQKIERKNYELVKSGGLYRNHESPEKDPPKQQLYFKGALGKKGKVRKLMSP
;
A
#
# COMPACT_ATOMS: atom_id res chain seq x y z
N MET A 1 -8.19 -4.14 -27.33
CA MET A 1 -7.97 -3.58 -25.99
C MET A 1 -8.69 -2.26 -25.79
N PHE A 2 -8.34 -1.16 -26.48
CA PHE A 2 -9.05 0.12 -26.36
C PHE A 2 -10.59 0.00 -26.47
N SER A 3 -11.08 -0.56 -27.58
CA SER A 3 -12.53 -0.76 -27.79
C SER A 3 -13.17 -1.71 -26.77
N LEU A 4 -12.40 -2.63 -26.19
CA LEU A 4 -12.86 -3.52 -25.12
C LEU A 4 -13.04 -2.75 -23.80
N GLY A 5 -12.14 -1.80 -23.50
CA GLY A 5 -12.32 -0.89 -22.36
C GLY A 5 -13.57 -0.01 -22.49
N CYS A 6 -13.84 0.51 -23.70
CA CYS A 6 -15.09 1.23 -23.97
C CYS A 6 -16.33 0.33 -23.82
N LEU A 7 -16.27 -0.93 -24.28
CA LEU A 7 -17.36 -1.90 -24.14
C LEU A 7 -17.59 -2.30 -22.67
N TYR A 8 -16.52 -2.53 -21.90
CA TYR A 8 -16.61 -2.81 -20.46
C TYR A 8 -17.25 -1.63 -19.72
N TYR A 9 -16.84 -0.38 -20.01
CA TYR A 9 -17.51 0.79 -19.43
C TYR A 9 -18.99 0.85 -19.81
N TYR A 10 -19.33 0.59 -21.08
CA TYR A 10 -20.72 0.59 -21.55
C TYR A 10 -21.61 -0.38 -20.77
N VAL A 11 -21.12 -1.60 -20.52
CA VAL A 11 -21.83 -2.57 -19.68
C VAL A 11 -21.90 -2.10 -18.21
N LEU A 12 -20.78 -1.69 -17.62
CA LEU A 12 -20.68 -1.31 -16.20
C LEU A 12 -21.40 0.00 -15.82
N SER A 13 -21.64 0.88 -16.80
CA SER A 13 -22.41 2.13 -16.63
C SER A 13 -23.87 2.02 -17.10
N ASN A 14 -24.28 0.85 -17.60
CA ASN A 14 -25.60 0.59 -18.18
C ASN A 14 -25.96 1.51 -19.36
N GLY A 15 -25.02 1.70 -20.29
CA GLY A 15 -25.26 2.34 -21.59
C GLY A 15 -24.41 3.57 -21.92
N SER A 16 -23.62 4.08 -20.99
CA SER A 16 -22.78 5.27 -21.21
C SER A 16 -21.45 4.92 -21.92
N HIS A 17 -20.75 5.93 -22.45
CA HIS A 17 -19.46 5.74 -23.14
C HIS A 17 -18.39 6.56 -22.42
N PRO A 18 -17.16 6.06 -22.19
CA PRO A 18 -16.22 6.74 -21.30
C PRO A 18 -15.73 8.08 -21.87
N PHE A 19 -15.80 8.24 -23.20
CA PHE A 19 -15.51 9.51 -23.89
C PHE A 19 -16.77 10.34 -24.21
N GLY A 20 -17.91 10.07 -23.57
CA GLY A 20 -19.15 10.85 -23.67
C GLY A 20 -20.01 10.60 -24.91
N ASP A 21 -20.88 11.58 -25.17
CA ASP A 21 -21.86 11.60 -26.27
C ASP A 21 -21.21 11.43 -27.65
N SER A 22 -22.00 10.99 -28.64
CA SER A 22 -21.51 10.67 -29.99
C SER A 22 -20.89 11.85 -30.74
N LEU A 23 -21.31 13.09 -30.45
CA LEU A 23 -20.81 14.29 -31.14
C LEU A 23 -19.41 14.66 -30.66
N ARG A 24 -19.16 14.57 -29.35
CA ARG A 24 -17.88 14.94 -28.73
C ARG A 24 -16.87 13.79 -28.64
N ARG A 25 -17.35 12.54 -28.75
CA ARG A 25 -16.58 11.30 -28.57
C ARG A 25 -15.20 11.29 -29.22
N GLN A 26 -15.12 11.61 -30.50
CA GLN A 26 -13.85 11.48 -31.23
C GLN A 26 -12.82 12.54 -30.79
N GLY A 27 -13.26 13.77 -30.49
CA GLY A 27 -12.40 14.80 -29.91
C GLY A 27 -11.91 14.40 -28.52
N ASN A 28 -12.80 13.87 -27.68
CA ASN A 28 -12.47 13.35 -26.36
C ASN A 28 -11.45 12.19 -26.42
N ILE A 29 -11.59 11.26 -27.38
CA ILE A 29 -10.62 10.18 -27.61
C ILE A 29 -9.24 10.74 -27.97
N LEU A 30 -9.18 11.70 -28.90
CA LEU A 30 -7.91 12.32 -29.33
C LEU A 30 -7.23 13.12 -28.20
N MET A 31 -8.01 13.76 -27.32
CA MET A 31 -7.50 14.50 -26.17
C MET A 31 -7.18 13.61 -24.96
N GLY A 32 -7.59 12.34 -24.95
CA GLY A 32 -7.53 11.47 -23.77
C GLY A 32 -8.54 11.83 -22.67
N ASN A 33 -9.53 12.67 -22.98
CA ASN A 33 -10.54 13.15 -22.04
C ASN A 33 -11.65 12.11 -21.84
N TYR A 34 -11.50 11.26 -20.83
CA TYR A 34 -12.53 10.29 -20.44
C TYR A 34 -13.09 10.57 -19.05
N ASN A 35 -14.29 10.06 -18.78
CA ASN A 35 -14.91 10.01 -17.46
C ASN A 35 -15.35 8.57 -17.15
N LEU A 36 -15.07 8.11 -15.92
CA LEU A 36 -15.48 6.80 -15.41
C LEU A 36 -16.46 6.89 -14.23
N SER A 37 -17.14 8.02 -14.03
CA SER A 37 -17.99 8.27 -12.86
C SER A 37 -19.30 7.50 -12.85
N GLU A 38 -19.77 6.97 -13.98
CA GLU A 38 -21.10 6.36 -14.08
C GLU A 38 -21.13 4.85 -13.83
N ILE A 39 -19.96 4.23 -13.61
CA ILE A 39 -19.84 2.81 -13.19
C ILE A 39 -20.70 2.57 -11.95
N LYS A 40 -21.52 1.52 -11.98
CA LYS A 40 -22.41 1.13 -10.87
C LYS A 40 -21.84 -0.06 -10.11
N GLY A 41 -21.98 -0.05 -8.78
CA GLY A 41 -21.58 -1.14 -7.89
C GLY A 41 -21.09 -0.64 -6.53
N PRO A 42 -20.70 -1.54 -5.61
CA PRO A 42 -20.04 -1.17 -4.37
C PRO A 42 -18.72 -0.44 -4.64
N ASP A 43 -18.40 0.58 -3.85
CA ASP A 43 -17.22 1.44 -4.07
C ASP A 43 -15.92 0.66 -4.24
N TRP A 44 -15.73 -0.43 -3.51
CA TRP A 44 -14.51 -1.24 -3.60
C TRP A 44 -14.37 -1.92 -4.97
N VAL A 45 -15.49 -2.41 -5.52
CA VAL A 45 -15.55 -2.99 -6.86
C VAL A 45 -15.29 -1.90 -7.90
N VAL A 46 -15.95 -0.75 -7.76
CA VAL A 46 -15.82 0.38 -8.70
C VAL A 46 -14.38 0.91 -8.74
N ASN A 47 -13.70 1.02 -7.59
CA ASN A 47 -12.31 1.46 -7.54
C ASN A 47 -11.35 0.47 -8.22
N VAL A 48 -11.58 -0.85 -8.08
CA VAL A 48 -10.82 -1.88 -8.82
C VAL A 48 -11.15 -1.86 -10.31
N GLN A 49 -12.41 -1.72 -10.71
CA GLN A 49 -12.78 -1.63 -12.13
C GLN A 49 -12.13 -0.43 -12.82
N LYS A 50 -12.06 0.72 -12.15
CA LYS A 50 -11.48 1.96 -12.68
C LYS A 50 -10.00 1.82 -13.06
N THR A 51 -9.19 0.99 -12.38
CA THR A 51 -7.77 0.80 -12.74
C THR A 51 -7.57 0.00 -14.02
N LEU A 52 -8.41 -1.02 -14.25
CA LEU A 52 -8.38 -1.77 -15.51
C LEU A 52 -8.92 -0.93 -16.66
N LEU A 53 -10.05 -0.26 -16.46
CA LEU A 53 -10.71 0.50 -17.52
C LEU A 53 -9.82 1.65 -18.03
N SER A 54 -9.16 2.40 -17.13
CA SER A 54 -8.23 3.46 -17.55
C SER A 54 -7.00 2.92 -18.30
N ALA A 55 -6.45 1.77 -17.87
CA ALA A 55 -5.35 1.12 -18.59
C ALA A 55 -5.79 0.64 -19.99
N LEU A 56 -6.98 0.05 -20.12
CA LEU A 56 -7.54 -0.40 -21.40
C LEU A 56 -7.77 0.76 -22.39
N ILE A 57 -8.34 1.87 -21.92
CA ILE A 57 -8.66 3.06 -22.75
C ILE A 57 -7.53 4.09 -22.84
N SER A 58 -6.33 3.77 -22.31
CA SER A 58 -5.14 4.63 -22.42
C SER A 58 -4.90 5.09 -23.85
N SER A 59 -4.55 6.36 -24.06
CA SER A 59 -4.14 6.88 -25.38
C SER A 59 -2.86 6.19 -25.87
N ALA A 60 -1.91 5.95 -24.97
CA ALA A 60 -0.68 5.18 -25.17
C ALA A 60 -0.97 3.67 -25.34
N PRO A 61 -0.79 3.07 -26.54
CA PRO A 61 -1.13 1.67 -26.79
C PRO A 61 -0.34 0.65 -25.97
N GLU A 62 0.92 0.95 -25.66
CA GLU A 62 1.87 0.11 -24.92
C GLU A 62 1.51 -0.05 -23.43
N VAL A 63 0.73 0.88 -22.88
CA VAL A 63 0.20 0.79 -21.50
C VAL A 63 -1.00 -0.15 -21.41
N ARG A 64 -1.66 -0.46 -22.54
CA ARG A 64 -2.88 -1.29 -22.54
C ARG A 64 -2.52 -2.76 -22.27
N PRO A 65 -3.15 -3.43 -21.28
CA PRO A 65 -2.89 -4.84 -21.03
C PRO A 65 -3.28 -5.71 -22.24
N SER A 66 -2.65 -6.87 -22.39
CA SER A 66 -3.10 -7.92 -23.32
C SER A 66 -4.41 -8.54 -22.82
N CYS A 67 -5.11 -9.33 -23.66
CA CYS A 67 -6.30 -10.06 -23.20
C CYS A 67 -6.00 -10.97 -21.99
N LYS A 68 -4.81 -11.60 -21.96
CA LYS A 68 -4.39 -12.44 -20.83
C LYS A 68 -4.14 -11.60 -19.56
N ALA A 69 -3.36 -10.53 -19.67
CA ALA A 69 -3.10 -9.61 -18.55
C ALA A 69 -4.36 -8.88 -18.05
N THR A 70 -5.40 -8.77 -18.89
CA THR A 70 -6.72 -8.26 -18.54
C THR A 70 -7.47 -9.25 -17.64
N LEU A 71 -7.51 -10.54 -18.02
CA LEU A 71 -8.20 -11.58 -17.26
C LEU A 71 -7.57 -11.88 -15.90
N GLU A 72 -6.28 -11.60 -15.73
CA GLU A 72 -5.55 -11.77 -14.46
C GLU A 72 -5.70 -10.56 -13.50
N HIS A 73 -6.36 -9.47 -13.93
CA HIS A 73 -6.61 -8.29 -13.10
C HIS A 73 -7.60 -8.59 -11.95
N PRO A 74 -7.47 -7.96 -10.75
CA PRO A 74 -8.38 -8.15 -9.61
C PRO A 74 -9.87 -7.88 -9.84
N MET A 75 -10.26 -7.36 -11.01
CA MET A 75 -11.65 -7.21 -11.42
C MET A 75 -12.33 -8.56 -11.69
N PHE A 76 -11.54 -9.59 -12.01
CA PHE A 76 -12.02 -10.94 -12.35
C PHE A 76 -11.72 -11.98 -11.26
N TRP A 77 -11.15 -11.56 -10.13
CA TRP A 77 -10.88 -12.46 -9.01
C TRP A 77 -12.17 -12.77 -8.26
N ASP A 78 -12.31 -14.03 -7.85
CA ASP A 78 -13.31 -14.39 -6.86
C ASP A 78 -12.87 -13.96 -5.44
N TYR A 79 -13.79 -14.06 -4.49
CA TYR A 79 -13.51 -13.72 -3.09
C TYR A 79 -12.42 -14.59 -2.45
N SER A 80 -12.24 -15.83 -2.91
CA SER A 80 -11.18 -16.72 -2.42
C SER A 80 -9.80 -16.23 -2.83
N MET A 81 -9.66 -15.76 -4.08
CA MET A 81 -8.42 -15.20 -4.61
C MET A 81 -8.11 -13.84 -4.00
N ILE A 82 -9.12 -12.98 -3.77
CA ILE A 82 -8.96 -11.71 -3.03
C ILE A 82 -8.47 -11.98 -1.59
N LEU A 83 -9.10 -12.94 -0.89
CA LEU A 83 -8.72 -13.27 0.48
C LEU A 83 -7.32 -13.90 0.56
N ALA A 84 -7.01 -14.83 -0.34
CA ALA A 84 -5.68 -15.42 -0.44
C ALA A 84 -4.61 -14.36 -0.72
N PHE A 85 -4.90 -13.38 -1.60
CA PHE A 85 -4.02 -12.26 -1.85
C PHE A 85 -3.74 -11.44 -0.58
N PHE A 86 -4.76 -11.07 0.18
CA PHE A 86 -4.56 -10.35 1.46
C PHE A 86 -3.75 -11.15 2.48
N GLN A 87 -3.94 -12.48 2.55
CA GLN A 87 -3.17 -13.35 3.44
C GLN A 87 -1.68 -13.40 3.03
N GLU A 88 -1.39 -13.62 1.74
CA GLU A 88 -0.02 -13.67 1.21
C GLU A 88 0.72 -12.34 1.40
N VAL A 89 0.04 -11.20 1.16
CA VAL A 89 0.63 -9.88 1.43
C VAL A 89 0.89 -9.68 2.92
N SER A 90 -0.07 -10.02 3.79
CA SER A 90 0.10 -9.94 5.24
C SER A 90 1.29 -10.76 5.72
N ASP A 91 1.46 -11.99 5.23
CA ASP A 91 2.61 -12.85 5.55
C ASP A 91 3.92 -12.27 5.02
N ARG A 92 3.91 -11.74 3.79
CA ARG A 92 5.08 -11.14 3.14
C ARG A 92 5.64 -9.88 3.84
N VAL A 93 4.82 -9.19 4.66
CA VAL A 93 5.22 -7.99 5.41
C VAL A 93 5.21 -8.12 6.94
N GLU A 94 4.79 -9.26 7.52
CA GLU A 94 4.71 -9.47 8.99
C GLU A 94 6.04 -9.15 9.69
N LYS A 95 7.16 -9.56 9.09
CA LYS A 95 8.53 -9.37 9.60
C LYS A 95 9.33 -8.33 8.80
N ALA A 96 8.67 -7.48 8.02
CA ALA A 96 9.36 -6.41 7.29
C ALA A 96 9.74 -5.27 8.24
N GLU A 97 11.02 -4.90 8.24
CA GLU A 97 11.54 -3.74 8.96
C GLU A 97 11.00 -2.40 8.38
N PRO A 98 10.94 -1.30 9.16
CA PRO A 98 10.34 -0.04 8.71
C PRO A 98 11.00 0.61 7.49
N ASP A 99 12.26 0.30 7.19
CA ASP A 99 13.00 0.78 6.03
C ASP A 99 12.75 -0.06 4.77
N ASN A 100 12.15 -1.26 4.91
CA ASN A 100 11.86 -2.19 3.83
C ASN A 100 10.99 -1.53 2.74
N TYR A 101 11.48 -1.52 1.50
CA TYR A 101 10.83 -0.86 0.37
C TYR A 101 9.36 -1.29 0.18
N VAL A 102 9.07 -2.59 0.31
CA VAL A 102 7.73 -3.15 0.10
C VAL A 102 6.75 -2.65 1.17
N LEU A 103 7.18 -2.63 2.43
CA LEU A 103 6.38 -2.08 3.53
C LEU A 103 6.19 -0.56 3.39
N ARG A 104 7.24 0.17 2.98
CA ARG A 104 7.17 1.61 2.78
C ARG A 104 6.21 2.01 1.67
N GLU A 105 6.14 1.26 0.58
CA GLU A 105 5.12 1.49 -0.46
C GLU A 105 3.72 1.09 0.01
N LEU A 106 3.57 0.02 0.79
CA LEU A 106 2.29 -0.39 1.36
C LEU A 106 1.71 0.63 2.36
N GLU A 107 2.56 1.31 3.13
CA GLU A 107 2.12 2.38 4.06
C GLU A 107 2.08 3.78 3.38
N SER A 108 2.57 3.91 2.14
CA SER A 108 2.52 5.16 1.36
C SER A 108 1.08 5.58 1.08
N ASN A 109 0.66 6.74 1.59
CA ASN A 109 -0.73 7.22 1.58
C ASN A 109 -1.73 6.32 2.36
N GLY A 110 -1.24 5.43 3.23
CA GLY A 110 -2.05 4.47 3.99
C GLY A 110 -3.18 5.10 4.82
N GLU A 111 -3.02 6.35 5.27
CA GLU A 111 -4.02 7.14 6.01
C GLU A 111 -5.41 7.16 5.35
N GLN A 112 -5.46 7.31 4.02
CA GLN A 112 -6.73 7.30 3.26
C GLN A 112 -7.34 5.90 3.14
N ILE A 113 -6.49 4.87 3.17
CA ILE A 113 -6.87 3.46 3.02
C ILE A 113 -7.47 2.93 4.32
N VAL A 114 -6.84 3.25 5.46
CA VAL A 114 -7.29 2.87 6.81
C VAL A 114 -8.32 3.85 7.39
N LYS A 115 -8.67 4.92 6.66
CA LYS A 115 -9.59 5.98 7.10
C LYS A 115 -9.16 6.62 8.45
N PHE A 116 -7.90 7.04 8.52
CA PHE A 116 -7.15 7.54 9.68
C PHE A 116 -6.92 6.51 10.80
N ASP A 117 -7.95 5.82 11.26
CA ASP A 117 -7.85 4.72 12.23
C ASP A 117 -8.84 3.60 11.87
N TRP A 118 -8.37 2.49 11.29
CA TRP A 118 -9.27 1.43 10.83
C TRP A 118 -10.07 0.78 11.97
N ARG A 119 -9.61 0.89 13.23
CA ARG A 119 -10.21 0.21 14.39
C ARG A 119 -11.57 0.79 14.77
N ILE A 120 -11.87 2.02 14.36
CA ILE A 120 -13.16 2.71 14.59
C ILE A 120 -14.18 2.44 13.47
N HIS A 121 -13.75 1.84 12.35
CA HIS A 121 -14.60 1.53 11.19
C HIS A 121 -15.03 0.06 11.12
N ILE A 122 -14.62 -0.76 12.10
CA ILE A 122 -15.08 -2.14 12.30
C ILE A 122 -16.03 -2.21 13.51
N HIS A 123 -16.91 -3.21 13.55
CA HIS A 123 -17.82 -3.41 14.69
C HIS A 123 -17.06 -3.71 15.98
N GLU A 124 -17.62 -3.26 17.11
CA GLU A 124 -16.93 -3.37 18.41
C GLU A 124 -16.75 -4.84 18.83
N GLU A 125 -17.64 -5.76 18.47
CA GLU A 125 -17.48 -7.19 18.74
C GLU A 125 -16.22 -7.77 18.09
N VAL A 126 -15.89 -7.31 16.87
CA VAL A 126 -14.68 -7.70 16.13
C VAL A 126 -13.45 -6.96 16.68
N SER A 127 -13.61 -5.69 17.05
CA SER A 127 -12.56 -4.83 17.61
C SER A 127 -12.11 -5.30 19.01
N SER A 128 -13.07 -5.57 19.90
CA SER A 128 -12.85 -6.14 21.24
C SER A 128 -12.12 -7.48 21.20
N ASP A 129 -12.42 -8.34 20.23
CA ASP A 129 -11.71 -9.61 20.09
C ASP A 129 -10.25 -9.43 19.65
N LEU A 130 -9.98 -8.53 18.70
CA LEU A 130 -8.62 -8.17 18.29
C LEU A 130 -7.78 -7.63 19.45
N LYS A 131 -8.38 -6.80 20.33
CA LYS A 131 -7.71 -6.17 21.49
C LYS A 131 -7.22 -7.19 22.54
N LYS A 132 -7.75 -8.42 22.60
CA LYS A 132 -7.44 -9.42 23.64
C LYS A 132 -5.97 -9.90 23.65
N TYR A 133 -5.39 -10.12 22.47
CA TYR A 133 -4.13 -10.88 22.33
C TYR A 133 -2.98 -10.09 21.68
N ARG A 134 -3.26 -8.99 20.98
CA ARG A 134 -2.25 -8.19 20.27
C ARG A 134 -2.71 -6.75 20.14
N SER A 135 -1.80 -5.81 20.37
CA SER A 135 -2.02 -4.40 20.03
C SER A 135 -1.83 -4.18 18.54
N TYR A 136 -2.79 -3.50 17.90
CA TYR A 136 -2.74 -3.15 16.48
C TYR A 136 -2.70 -1.62 16.29
N GLN A 137 -1.89 -1.17 15.34
CA GLN A 137 -1.79 0.24 14.96
C GLN A 137 -2.89 0.60 13.94
N GLY A 138 -3.83 1.45 14.37
CA GLY A 138 -4.99 1.85 13.57
C GLY A 138 -4.67 2.64 12.30
N HIS A 139 -3.51 3.29 12.27
CA HIS A 139 -3.04 4.06 11.12
C HIS A 139 -2.19 3.25 10.12
N SER A 140 -2.05 1.92 10.32
CA SER A 140 -1.18 1.06 9.51
C SER A 140 -1.98 0.09 8.64
N VAL A 141 -1.67 0.08 7.34
CA VAL A 141 -2.23 -0.85 6.34
C VAL A 141 -1.74 -2.27 6.62
N ARG A 142 -0.47 -2.45 7.03
CA ARG A 142 0.03 -3.76 7.47
C ARG A 142 -0.81 -4.31 8.62
N ASP A 143 -1.09 -3.50 9.64
CA ASP A 143 -1.82 -3.97 10.82
C ASP A 143 -3.30 -4.27 10.53
N LEU A 144 -3.92 -3.58 9.56
CA LEU A 144 -5.24 -3.92 9.04
C LEU A 144 -5.23 -5.30 8.35
N LEU A 145 -4.30 -5.54 7.43
CA LEU A 145 -4.16 -6.84 6.75
C LEU A 145 -3.84 -7.98 7.73
N ARG A 146 -3.04 -7.68 8.76
CA ARG A 146 -2.70 -8.59 9.86
C ARG A 146 -3.90 -8.94 10.73
N ALA A 147 -4.75 -7.96 11.04
CA ALA A 147 -6.01 -8.17 11.75
C ALA A 147 -6.98 -9.04 10.94
N LEU A 148 -7.14 -8.75 9.65
CA LEU A 148 -7.94 -9.55 8.70
C LEU A 148 -7.45 -11.00 8.66
N ARG A 149 -6.14 -11.22 8.46
CA ARG A 149 -5.51 -12.55 8.47
C ARG A 149 -5.76 -13.28 9.79
N ASN A 150 -5.58 -12.60 10.93
CA ASN A 150 -5.82 -13.17 12.26
C ASN A 150 -7.28 -13.59 12.44
N LYS A 151 -8.26 -12.74 12.09
CA LYS A 151 -9.69 -13.09 12.17
C LYS A 151 -10.06 -14.23 11.22
N LYS A 152 -9.41 -14.35 10.05
CA LYS A 152 -9.66 -15.49 9.15
C LYS A 152 -9.10 -16.81 9.68
N HIS A 153 -7.92 -16.79 10.29
CA HIS A 153 -7.27 -17.98 10.86
C HIS A 153 -8.02 -18.49 12.09
N HIS A 154 -8.37 -17.59 13.01
CA HIS A 154 -9.05 -17.91 14.28
C HIS A 154 -10.58 -17.78 14.20
N PHE A 155 -11.18 -17.86 13.01
CA PHE A 155 -12.61 -17.57 12.80
C PHE A 155 -13.55 -18.38 13.72
N ARG A 156 -13.23 -19.66 13.93
CA ARG A 156 -14.02 -20.58 14.78
C ARG A 156 -13.89 -20.29 16.28
N GLU A 157 -12.90 -19.50 16.69
CA GLU A 157 -12.64 -19.12 18.09
C GLU A 157 -13.32 -17.78 18.46
N LEU A 158 -13.90 -17.08 17.47
CA LEU A 158 -14.61 -15.82 17.68
C LEU A 158 -15.98 -16.06 18.34
N SER A 159 -16.54 -15.03 18.98
CA SER A 159 -17.93 -15.08 19.47
C SER A 159 -18.91 -15.30 18.31
N THR A 160 -20.07 -15.90 18.62
CA THR A 160 -21.15 -16.13 17.65
C THR A 160 -21.56 -14.84 16.94
N GLU A 161 -21.56 -13.72 17.65
CA GLU A 161 -21.90 -12.38 17.16
C GLU A 161 -20.83 -11.89 16.18
N ALA A 162 -19.54 -12.04 16.49
CA ALA A 162 -18.46 -11.69 15.59
C ALA A 162 -18.42 -12.59 14.34
N GLN A 163 -18.72 -13.88 14.47
CA GLN A 163 -18.85 -14.80 13.32
C GLN A 163 -20.02 -14.39 12.41
N LYS A 164 -21.19 -14.03 12.96
CA LYS A 164 -22.33 -13.51 12.19
C LYS A 164 -22.02 -12.19 11.48
N LEU A 165 -21.32 -11.27 12.14
CA LEU A 165 -20.98 -9.96 11.59
C LEU A 165 -19.95 -10.07 10.45
N LEU A 166 -18.96 -10.95 10.60
CA LEU A 166 -17.97 -11.23 9.54
C LEU A 166 -18.57 -12.09 8.41
N GLY A 167 -19.53 -12.97 8.73
CA GLY A 167 -20.06 -13.97 7.81
C GLY A 167 -19.25 -15.27 7.83
N ASP A 168 -19.95 -16.39 7.66
CA ASP A 168 -19.42 -17.76 7.76
C ASP A 168 -18.76 -18.26 6.46
N ASP A 169 -19.11 -17.66 5.33
CA ASP A 169 -18.52 -17.95 4.03
C ASP A 169 -17.42 -16.94 3.60
N VAL A 170 -16.65 -17.29 2.57
CA VAL A 170 -15.51 -16.51 2.09
C VAL A 170 -15.91 -15.18 1.45
N ALA A 171 -17.07 -15.12 0.78
CA ALA A 171 -17.58 -13.91 0.15
C ALA A 171 -18.04 -12.90 1.20
N SER A 172 -18.83 -13.32 2.19
CA SER A 172 -19.26 -12.44 3.29
C SER A 172 -18.06 -11.93 4.09
N PHE A 173 -17.13 -12.83 4.48
CA PHE A 173 -15.90 -12.44 5.19
C PHE A 173 -15.08 -11.41 4.42
N THR A 174 -14.90 -11.59 3.12
CA THR A 174 -14.12 -10.66 2.29
C THR A 174 -14.83 -9.32 2.13
N THR A 175 -16.15 -9.36 1.87
CA THR A 175 -17.01 -8.19 1.68
C THR A 175 -17.04 -7.29 2.91
N TYR A 176 -17.06 -7.87 4.12
CA TYR A 176 -16.97 -7.13 5.38
C TYR A 176 -15.83 -6.11 5.39
N TRP A 177 -14.64 -6.54 4.97
CA TRP A 177 -13.43 -5.71 4.96
C TRP A 177 -13.38 -4.78 3.75
N THR A 178 -13.73 -5.26 2.54
CA THR A 178 -13.62 -4.44 1.33
C THR A 178 -14.66 -3.31 1.29
N GLU A 179 -15.89 -3.52 1.78
CA GLU A 179 -16.87 -2.42 1.89
C GLU A 179 -16.47 -1.39 2.95
N ARG A 180 -15.84 -1.82 4.05
CA ARG A 180 -15.34 -0.90 5.10
C ARG A 180 -14.12 -0.12 4.64
N PHE A 181 -13.27 -0.71 3.80
CA PHE A 181 -12.06 -0.09 3.28
C PHE A 181 -12.02 -0.17 1.74
N PRO A 182 -12.80 0.66 1.01
CA PRO A 182 -12.97 0.52 -0.44
C PRO A 182 -11.69 0.63 -1.29
N LEU A 183 -10.65 1.26 -0.75
CA LEU A 183 -9.36 1.38 -1.42
C LEU A 183 -8.40 0.23 -1.10
N LEU A 184 -8.70 -0.65 -0.14
CA LEU A 184 -7.74 -1.63 0.38
C LEU A 184 -7.23 -2.59 -0.69
N LEU A 185 -8.13 -3.23 -1.46
CA LEU A 185 -7.73 -4.20 -2.49
C LEU A 185 -6.86 -3.55 -3.58
N VAL A 186 -7.34 -2.45 -4.15
CA VAL A 186 -6.62 -1.73 -5.23
C VAL A 186 -5.27 -1.19 -4.75
N HIS A 187 -5.21 -0.64 -3.54
CA HIS A 187 -3.97 -0.12 -2.94
C HIS A 187 -2.95 -1.23 -2.66
N THR A 188 -3.36 -2.29 -1.97
CA THR A 188 -2.48 -3.42 -1.66
C THR A 188 -1.98 -4.09 -2.94
N TRP A 189 -2.85 -4.31 -3.92
CA TRP A 189 -2.49 -4.91 -5.21
C TRP A 189 -1.50 -4.07 -6.02
N ILE A 190 -1.69 -2.75 -6.11
CA ILE A 190 -0.80 -1.92 -6.91
C ILE A 190 0.55 -1.64 -6.21
N THR A 191 0.58 -1.58 -4.88
CA THR A 191 1.82 -1.33 -4.12
C THR A 191 2.71 -2.57 -4.04
N ILE A 192 2.12 -3.74 -3.79
CA ILE A 192 2.88 -5.01 -3.69
C ILE A 192 3.31 -5.56 -5.06
N GLN A 193 2.85 -4.97 -6.17
CA GLN A 193 3.22 -5.36 -7.53
C GLN A 193 4.75 -5.40 -7.78
N CYS A 194 5.55 -4.70 -6.96
CA CYS A 194 7.02 -4.80 -6.97
C CYS A 194 7.58 -6.19 -6.63
N VAL A 195 6.79 -7.08 -6.00
CA VAL A 195 7.17 -8.47 -5.70
C VAL A 195 6.43 -9.51 -6.55
N ALA A 196 5.75 -9.07 -7.62
CA ALA A 196 4.93 -9.92 -8.49
C ALA A 196 5.63 -11.16 -9.08
N ASP A 197 6.96 -11.13 -9.17
CA ASP A 197 7.79 -12.22 -9.71
C ASP A 197 8.24 -13.23 -8.62
N GLU A 198 7.98 -12.97 -7.33
CA GLU A 198 8.14 -13.93 -6.24
C GLU A 198 7.13 -15.09 -6.39
N GLU A 199 7.54 -16.33 -6.06
CA GLU A 199 6.77 -17.54 -6.36
C GLU A 199 5.32 -17.50 -5.85
N ASN A 200 5.13 -17.07 -4.60
CA ASN A 200 3.79 -16.94 -3.99
C ASN A 200 2.89 -15.92 -4.70
N PHE A 201 3.47 -14.93 -5.37
CA PHE A 201 2.76 -13.82 -5.99
C PHE A 201 2.48 -13.98 -7.48
N LYS A 202 3.18 -14.88 -8.18
CA LYS A 202 2.97 -15.16 -9.63
C LYS A 202 1.51 -15.46 -10.00
N LYS A 203 0.73 -16.04 -9.09
CA LYS A 203 -0.70 -16.33 -9.31
C LYS A 203 -1.60 -15.08 -9.36
N PHE A 204 -1.12 -13.92 -8.89
CA PHE A 204 -1.87 -12.66 -8.81
C PHE A 204 -1.46 -11.61 -9.86
N TYR A 205 -0.44 -11.90 -10.69
CA TYR A 205 0.12 -10.92 -11.63
C TYR A 205 0.53 -11.56 -12.94
N HIS A 206 0.24 -10.87 -14.05
CA HIS A 206 0.73 -11.27 -15.37
C HIS A 206 2.25 -11.20 -15.42
N SER A 207 2.90 -12.26 -15.89
CA SER A 207 4.37 -12.41 -15.89
C SER A 207 5.14 -11.19 -16.43
N THR A 208 4.62 -10.51 -17.46
CA THR A 208 5.31 -9.38 -18.11
C THR A 208 4.57 -8.04 -18.08
N HIS A 209 3.35 -7.97 -17.52
CA HIS A 209 2.56 -6.73 -17.53
C HIS A 209 2.44 -6.15 -16.13
N ARG A 210 2.56 -4.83 -16.01
CA ARG A 210 2.57 -4.09 -14.75
C ARG A 210 1.73 -2.82 -14.94
N TYR A 211 0.79 -2.61 -14.03
CA TYR A 211 -0.11 -1.46 -14.06
C TYR A 211 0.56 -0.23 -13.44
N SER A 212 0.15 0.98 -13.87
CA SER A 212 0.79 2.24 -13.45
C SER A 212 0.45 2.61 -12.00
N VAL A 213 1.42 2.42 -11.10
CA VAL A 213 1.31 2.78 -9.68
C VAL A 213 0.90 4.25 -9.50
N LYS A 214 1.48 5.16 -10.28
CA LYS A 214 1.16 6.59 -10.26
C LYS A 214 -0.33 6.82 -10.57
N HIS A 215 -0.82 6.25 -11.66
CA HIS A 215 -2.19 6.47 -12.11
C HIS A 215 -3.21 5.89 -11.12
N CYS A 216 -2.96 4.70 -10.57
CA CYS A 216 -3.83 4.14 -9.54
C CYS A 216 -3.82 5.01 -8.27
N LYS A 217 -2.66 5.49 -7.81
CA LYS A 217 -2.58 6.43 -6.66
C LYS A 217 -3.35 7.74 -6.93
N GLU A 218 -3.34 8.26 -8.16
CA GLU A 218 -4.15 9.42 -8.58
C GLU A 218 -5.66 9.12 -8.54
N GLN A 219 -6.10 7.96 -9.06
CA GLN A 219 -7.51 7.54 -9.02
C GLN A 219 -8.02 7.35 -7.58
N MET A 220 -7.21 6.74 -6.71
CA MET A 220 -7.53 6.55 -5.29
C MET A 220 -7.64 7.90 -4.54
N ALA A 221 -6.72 8.84 -4.81
CA ALA A 221 -6.78 10.18 -4.23
C ALA A 221 -8.01 10.98 -4.70
N ALA A 222 -8.44 10.79 -5.96
CA ALA A 222 -9.67 11.39 -6.48
C ALA A 222 -10.92 10.81 -5.78
N TYR A 223 -10.98 9.49 -5.56
CA TYR A 223 -12.05 8.87 -4.77
C TYR A 223 -12.07 9.39 -3.32
N ALA A 224 -10.92 9.44 -2.64
CA ALA A 224 -10.84 9.93 -1.27
C ALA A 224 -11.22 11.43 -1.14
N SER A 225 -10.95 12.23 -2.16
CA SER A 225 -11.35 13.65 -2.21
C SER A 225 -12.86 13.83 -2.39
N GLN A 226 -13.52 12.87 -3.08
CA GLN A 226 -14.98 12.85 -3.27
C GLN A 226 -15.72 12.22 -2.09
N ASN A 227 -15.03 11.38 -1.29
CA ASN A 227 -15.58 10.62 -0.18
C ASN A 227 -14.77 10.89 1.11
N PRO A 228 -14.81 12.13 1.64
CA PRO A 228 -14.05 12.49 2.83
C PRO A 228 -14.51 11.68 4.06
N VAL A 229 -13.56 11.22 4.86
CA VAL A 229 -13.85 10.51 6.12
C VAL A 229 -14.27 11.52 7.17
N ASN A 230 -15.54 11.47 7.60
CA ASN A 230 -16.07 12.30 8.68
C ASN A 230 -15.56 11.81 10.05
N VAL A 231 -14.44 12.38 10.50
CA VAL A 231 -13.83 12.07 11.82
C VAL A 231 -14.68 12.58 13.00
N THR A 232 -15.56 13.56 12.76
CA THR A 232 -16.30 14.32 13.80
C THR A 232 -17.50 13.61 14.44
N VAL A 233 -17.90 12.41 13.99
CA VAL A 233 -19.13 11.74 14.48
C VAL A 233 -18.84 10.61 15.48
N ILE A 234 -17.56 10.29 15.73
CA ILE A 234 -17.13 9.17 16.59
C ILE A 234 -16.60 9.71 17.94
N SER A 235 -17.22 10.78 18.45
CA SER A 235 -16.86 11.42 19.73
C SER A 235 -18.11 11.78 20.55
N THR A 236 -19.06 10.85 20.63
CA THR A 236 -20.19 10.91 21.59
C THR A 236 -20.40 9.55 22.24
N GLU A 237 -19.47 9.16 23.10
CA GLU A 237 -19.77 8.55 24.41
C GLU A 237 -18.54 8.75 25.32
N GLU A 238 -18.75 9.32 26.50
CA GLU A 238 -17.67 9.87 27.32
C GLU A 238 -16.96 8.80 28.15
N LYS A 239 -15.62 8.71 28.02
CA LYS A 239 -14.64 8.68 29.14
C LYS A 239 -13.21 8.49 28.64
N ASP A 240 -12.50 9.60 28.43
CA ASP A 240 -11.27 9.92 29.19
C ASP A 240 -10.63 11.23 28.69
N GLN A 241 -10.63 12.25 29.54
CA GLN A 241 -9.97 13.52 29.24
C GLN A 241 -8.44 13.41 29.36
N LYS A 242 -7.76 13.09 28.25
CA LYS A 242 -6.32 13.41 28.09
C LYS A 242 -6.08 14.23 26.82
N LYS A 243 -5.94 15.54 27.06
CA LYS A 243 -5.55 16.63 26.15
C LYS A 243 -5.03 16.19 24.78
N TYR A 244 -5.89 16.23 23.76
CA TYR A 244 -5.46 16.34 22.37
C TYR A 244 -5.24 17.82 22.02
N VAL A 245 -4.07 18.17 21.49
CA VAL A 245 -3.76 19.52 20.99
C VAL A 245 -3.90 19.49 19.47
N PRO A 246 -4.68 20.40 18.83
CA PRO A 246 -4.87 20.38 17.39
C PRO A 246 -3.55 20.56 16.63
N VAL A 247 -3.25 19.66 15.71
CA VAL A 247 -2.07 19.74 14.83
C VAL A 247 -2.24 20.92 13.86
N ARG A 248 -1.33 21.89 13.95
CA ARG A 248 -1.29 23.07 13.07
C ARG A 248 -1.00 22.69 11.62
N SER A 249 -1.56 23.46 10.69
CA SER A 249 -1.52 23.16 9.26
C SER A 249 -0.08 23.16 8.69
N LYS A 250 0.14 22.43 7.59
CA LYS A 250 1.45 22.24 6.92
C LYS A 250 2.23 23.54 6.60
N ILE A 251 1.55 24.69 6.56
CA ILE A 251 2.15 26.01 6.33
C ILE A 251 3.06 26.45 7.49
N GLU A 252 2.82 25.97 8.72
CA GLU A 252 3.54 26.43 9.91
C GLU A 252 4.88 25.72 10.12
N TYR A 253 4.99 24.43 9.76
CA TYR A 253 6.25 23.67 9.84
C TYR A 253 7.37 24.31 8.98
N GLN A 254 7.05 24.77 7.76
CA GLN A 254 8.01 25.44 6.88
C GLN A 254 8.50 26.79 7.41
N LYS A 255 7.75 27.45 8.32
CA LYS A 255 8.20 28.67 9.01
C LYS A 255 9.13 28.37 10.18
N ILE A 256 8.92 27.26 10.88
CA ILE A 256 9.74 26.86 12.04
C ILE A 256 11.15 26.43 11.59
N GLU A 257 11.26 25.64 10.52
CA GLU A 257 12.56 25.20 9.99
C GLU A 257 13.42 26.38 9.50
N ARG A 258 12.84 27.35 8.78
CA ARG A 258 13.57 28.55 8.33
C ARG A 258 14.12 29.36 9.50
N LYS A 259 13.32 29.56 10.56
CA LYS A 259 13.75 30.32 11.75
C LYS A 259 14.90 29.64 12.50
N ASN A 260 14.87 28.31 12.61
CA ASN A 260 15.93 27.54 13.25
C ASN A 260 17.23 27.55 12.42
N TYR A 261 17.15 27.58 11.09
CA TYR A 261 18.33 27.65 10.22
C TYR A 261 19.02 29.02 10.25
N GLU A 262 18.28 30.10 10.48
CA GLU A 262 18.83 31.45 10.64
C GLU A 262 19.49 31.65 12.02
N LEU A 263 18.88 31.14 13.10
CA LEU A 263 19.40 31.23 14.47
C LEU A 263 20.77 30.56 14.68
N VAL A 264 21.09 29.52 13.91
CA VAL A 264 22.39 28.80 14.00
C VAL A 264 23.53 29.57 13.33
N LYS A 265 23.24 30.60 12.51
CA LYS A 265 24.28 31.35 11.76
C LYS A 265 24.74 32.67 12.39
N SER A 266 24.14 33.13 13.50
CA SER A 266 24.37 34.48 14.04
C SER A 266 24.99 34.52 15.45
N GLY A 267 26.18 33.91 15.63
CA GLY A 267 27.11 34.11 16.77
C GLY A 267 26.69 33.53 18.14
N GLY A 268 27.58 33.25 19.09
CA GLY A 268 29.05 33.27 19.08
C GLY A 268 29.67 33.61 20.46
N LEU A 269 30.71 32.86 20.89
CA LEU A 269 31.62 33.12 22.05
C LEU A 269 31.01 32.84 23.46
N TYR A 270 31.70 32.36 24.51
CA TYR A 270 33.15 32.19 24.82
C TYR A 270 33.43 31.03 25.84
N ARG A 271 34.64 30.41 25.76
CA ARG A 271 35.57 29.86 26.81
C ARG A 271 35.03 28.94 27.95
N ASN A 272 35.52 27.70 28.15
CA ASN A 272 36.87 27.16 28.47
C ASN A 272 37.08 26.92 29.99
N HIS A 273 37.33 25.67 30.39
CA HIS A 273 38.32 25.30 31.43
C HIS A 273 38.59 23.79 31.43
N GLU A 274 39.83 23.38 31.14
CA GLU A 274 40.43 22.11 31.60
C GLU A 274 41.95 22.15 31.36
N SER A 275 42.73 21.52 32.26
CA SER A 275 44.20 21.48 32.29
C SER A 275 44.67 20.47 33.37
N PRO A 276 45.89 19.88 33.30
CA PRO A 276 46.75 19.68 32.12
C PRO A 276 47.51 18.31 32.06
N GLU A 277 48.31 18.13 30.99
CA GLU A 277 49.58 17.36 30.92
C GLU A 277 49.57 15.81 31.00
N LYS A 278 50.10 15.03 30.02
CA LYS A 278 51.48 15.05 29.47
C LYS A 278 51.66 14.30 28.12
N ASP A 279 52.87 14.41 27.55
CA ASP A 279 53.25 14.22 26.12
C ASP A 279 53.57 12.79 25.57
N PRO A 280 53.69 12.62 24.22
CA PRO A 280 53.83 11.33 23.50
C PRO A 280 55.25 11.01 22.95
N PRO A 281 55.48 9.80 22.38
CA PRO A 281 55.76 9.65 20.92
C PRO A 281 55.15 8.35 20.30
N LYS A 282 54.77 8.21 19.01
CA LYS A 282 55.41 8.34 17.67
C LYS A 282 56.33 7.16 17.24
N GLN A 283 56.12 6.70 15.97
CA GLN A 283 56.95 5.78 15.13
C GLN A 283 56.86 4.26 15.45
N GLN A 284 57.04 3.29 14.53
CA GLN A 284 57.32 3.27 13.07
C GLN A 284 56.87 1.93 12.40
N LEU A 285 56.88 1.84 11.06
CA LEU A 285 56.65 0.59 10.29
C LEU A 285 57.86 -0.38 10.36
N TYR A 286 57.67 -1.68 10.12
CA TYR A 286 58.21 -2.40 8.93
C TYR A 286 57.77 -3.88 8.81
N PHE A 287 57.80 -4.40 7.58
CA PHE A 287 57.42 -5.77 7.16
C PHE A 287 58.67 -6.66 6.93
N LYS A 288 58.59 -7.98 7.26
CA LYS A 288 59.34 -9.15 6.73
C LYS A 288 58.95 -10.40 7.58
N GLY A 289 58.88 -11.65 7.10
CA GLY A 289 59.01 -12.22 5.75
C GLY A 289 59.77 -13.58 5.72
N ALA A 290 59.15 -14.64 5.14
CA ALA A 290 59.75 -15.91 4.62
C ALA A 290 60.14 -17.04 5.64
N LEU A 291 60.18 -18.38 5.38
CA LEU A 291 59.93 -19.34 4.25
C LEU A 291 59.29 -20.66 4.80
N GLY A 292 58.81 -21.68 4.05
CA GLY A 292 58.51 -21.82 2.60
C GLY A 292 59.10 -23.03 1.82
N LYS A 293 58.54 -24.27 1.91
CA LYS A 293 58.87 -25.43 0.99
C LYS A 293 57.59 -26.27 0.67
N LYS A 294 57.10 -26.40 -0.58
CA LYS A 294 57.52 -27.27 -1.73
C LYS A 294 57.46 -28.78 -1.42
N GLY A 295 56.82 -29.68 -2.19
CA GLY A 295 55.98 -29.59 -3.42
C GLY A 295 56.28 -30.73 -4.43
N LYS A 296 55.31 -31.16 -5.27
CA LYS A 296 55.55 -31.88 -6.56
C LYS A 296 54.28 -32.08 -7.42
N VAL A 297 54.46 -32.14 -8.74
CA VAL A 297 53.43 -32.33 -9.80
C VAL A 297 53.91 -33.41 -10.77
N ARG A 298 53.01 -34.24 -11.32
CA ARG A 298 53.20 -34.96 -12.59
C ARG A 298 51.86 -35.15 -13.34
N LYS A 299 51.88 -34.91 -14.66
CA LYS A 299 50.91 -35.42 -15.65
C LYS A 299 51.40 -36.77 -16.19
N LEU A 300 50.49 -37.63 -16.67
CA LEU A 300 50.65 -38.40 -17.93
C LEU A 300 49.39 -39.23 -18.28
N MET A 301 48.94 -39.07 -19.54
CA MET A 301 48.24 -39.98 -20.48
C MET A 301 47.10 -40.95 -20.10
N SER A 302 46.20 -41.11 -21.07
CA SER A 302 45.08 -42.06 -21.19
C SER A 302 45.51 -43.51 -21.44
N PRO A 303 44.58 -44.48 -21.51
CA PRO A 303 43.88 -44.77 -22.80
C PRO A 303 42.49 -44.16 -22.92
#